data_AF-A0A318K581-F1
#
_entry.id   AF-A0A318K581-F1
#
_cell.length_a   1.000
_cell.length_b   1.000
_cell.length_c   1.000
_cell.angle_alpha   90.00
_cell.angle_beta   90.00
_cell.angle_gamma   90.00
#
_symmetry.space_group_name_H-M   'P 1'
#
loop_
_entity.id
_entity.type
_entity.pdbx_description
1 polymer ?
#
loop_
_entity_poly.entity_id
_entity_poly.type
_entity_poly.pdbx_seq_one_letter_code
_entity_poly.pdbx_strand_id
1 'polypeptide(L)'
;MTAARLAALVAATLATGLIAGLFYGYANSVMPALNQTDDRTMIDVMQKINVVIINPVFMIGFVGTVGFSILAAALHLGKDQRTTLIWIGVGLVINIIAFAVTSGLNVPLNDQLAAAGDPSQIGDLAAVRADFESAWVRWNIVRAVLHTLAFLVLCGALFVSGVQQGKASAAAPAPQVTQGQYPGQPGAPTYR
;
A
#
# COMPACT_ATOMS: atom_id res chain seq x y z
N MET A 1 4.48 -22.55 1.11
CA MET A 1 4.64 -21.28 1.86
C MET A 1 5.09 -20.10 0.99
N THR A 2 5.95 -20.29 -0.02
CA THR A 2 6.46 -19.20 -0.88
C THR A 2 5.37 -18.44 -1.65
N ALA A 3 4.40 -19.15 -2.24
CA ALA A 3 3.28 -18.51 -2.94
C ALA A 3 2.45 -17.59 -2.04
N ALA A 4 2.14 -18.03 -0.82
CA ALA A 4 1.38 -17.24 0.16
C ALA A 4 2.15 -15.98 0.61
N ARG A 5 3.46 -16.09 0.83
CA ARG A 5 4.35 -14.96 1.14
C ARG A 5 4.34 -13.91 0.04
N LEU A 6 4.53 -14.35 -1.20
CA LEU A 6 4.50 -13.46 -2.37
C LEU A 6 3.13 -12.82 -2.55
N ALA A 7 2.05 -13.59 -2.45
CA ALA A 7 0.69 -13.08 -2.57
C ALA A 7 0.40 -11.98 -1.54
N ALA A 8 0.76 -12.20 -0.27
CA ALA A 8 0.57 -11.20 0.78
C ALA A 8 1.39 -9.92 0.54
N LEU A 9 2.66 -10.06 0.11
CA LEU A 9 3.53 -8.93 -0.17
C LEU A 9 3.07 -8.12 -1.40
N VAL A 10 2.59 -8.80 -2.45
CA VAL A 10 1.97 -8.16 -3.62
C VAL A 10 0.69 -7.44 -3.23
N ALA A 11 -0.17 -8.06 -2.42
CA ALA A 11 -1.39 -7.41 -1.93
C ALA A 11 -1.08 -6.13 -1.11
N ALA A 12 -0.08 -6.19 -0.23
CA ALA A 12 0.38 -5.03 0.54
C ALA A 12 0.92 -3.91 -0.36
N THR A 13 1.73 -4.29 -1.35
CA THR A 13 2.33 -3.34 -2.31
C THR A 13 1.25 -2.68 -3.18
N LEU A 14 0.31 -3.47 -3.70
CA LEU A 14 -0.78 -2.98 -4.55
C LEU A 14 -1.72 -2.05 -3.77
N ALA A 15 -2.14 -2.45 -2.57
CA ALA A 15 -2.99 -1.61 -1.72
C ALA A 15 -2.30 -0.27 -1.40
N THR A 16 -1.02 -0.31 -1.01
CA THR A 16 -0.24 0.91 -0.72
C THR A 16 -0.06 1.78 -1.96
N GLY A 17 0.20 1.20 -3.13
CA GLY A 17 0.34 1.93 -4.39
C GLY A 17 -0.95 2.61 -4.85
N LEU A 18 -2.10 1.94 -4.74
CA LEU A 18 -3.40 2.53 -5.06
C LEU A 18 -3.72 3.73 -4.16
N ILE A 19 -3.43 3.62 -2.86
CA ILE A 19 -3.66 4.70 -1.89
C ILE A 19 -2.66 5.85 -2.07
N ALA A 20 -1.40 5.55 -2.37
CA ALA A 20 -0.41 6.56 -2.76
C ALA A 20 -0.89 7.35 -3.98
N GLY A 21 -1.33 6.64 -5.03
CA GLY A 21 -1.86 7.24 -6.25
C GLY A 21 -3.10 8.10 -6.01
N LEU A 22 -4.03 7.64 -5.15
CA LEU A 22 -5.21 8.41 -4.77
C LEU A 22 -4.83 9.74 -4.12
N PHE A 23 -4.00 9.73 -3.07
CA PHE A 23 -3.62 10.97 -2.38
C PHE A 23 -2.74 11.88 -3.23
N TYR A 24 -1.87 11.30 -4.05
CA TYR A 24 -1.11 12.04 -5.07
C TYR A 24 -2.06 12.74 -6.06
N GLY A 25 -3.07 12.04 -6.57
CA GLY A 25 -4.07 12.63 -7.46
C GLY A 25 -4.81 13.81 -6.82
N TYR A 26 -5.15 13.71 -5.52
CA TYR A 26 -5.75 14.83 -4.81
C TYR A 26 -4.81 16.04 -4.71
N ALA A 27 -3.53 15.81 -4.42
CA ALA A 27 -2.55 16.88 -4.33
C ALA A 27 -2.22 17.50 -5.69
N ASN A 28 -2.16 16.69 -6.75
CA ASN A 28 -1.68 17.10 -8.06
C ASN A 28 -2.78 17.69 -8.96
N SER A 29 -4.03 17.22 -8.86
CA SER A 29 -5.10 17.66 -9.77
C SER A 29 -6.39 18.07 -9.07
N VAL A 30 -6.92 17.26 -8.15
CA VAL A 30 -8.28 17.49 -7.59
C VAL A 30 -8.33 18.80 -6.79
N MET A 31 -7.47 18.95 -5.77
CA MET A 31 -7.48 20.15 -4.95
C MET A 31 -7.02 21.40 -5.73
N PRO A 32 -6.00 21.35 -6.61
CA PRO A 32 -5.69 22.47 -7.51
C PRO A 32 -6.84 22.90 -8.42
N ALA A 33 -7.70 21.98 -8.87
CA ALA A 33 -8.88 22.32 -9.64
C ALA A 33 -9.97 22.96 -8.77
N LEU A 34 -10.24 22.42 -7.58
CA LEU A 34 -11.19 23.00 -6.62
C LEU A 34 -10.74 24.37 -6.08
N ASN A 35 -9.43 24.60 -6.00
CA ASN A 35 -8.89 25.92 -5.66
C ASN A 35 -9.28 27.01 -6.68
N GLN A 36 -9.65 26.62 -7.90
CA GLN A 36 -10.08 27.54 -8.96
C GLN A 36 -11.61 27.72 -9.02
N THR A 37 -12.38 27.05 -8.15
CA THR A 37 -13.83 27.25 -8.02
C THR A 37 -14.14 28.22 -6.90
N ASP A 38 -15.38 28.71 -6.86
CA ASP A 38 -15.90 29.48 -5.72
C ASP A 38 -16.01 28.60 -4.45
N ASP A 39 -16.16 29.26 -3.30
CA ASP A 39 -16.12 28.63 -1.98
C ASP A 39 -17.27 27.65 -1.77
N ARG A 40 -18.46 28.00 -2.25
CA ARG A 40 -19.64 27.13 -2.14
C ARG A 40 -19.41 25.84 -2.89
N THR A 41 -18.92 25.93 -4.13
CA THR A 41 -18.63 24.77 -4.97
C THR A 41 -17.57 23.87 -4.33
N MET A 42 -16.48 24.45 -3.82
CA MET A 42 -15.42 23.67 -3.16
C MET A 42 -15.97 22.91 -1.94
N ILE A 43 -16.68 23.61 -1.05
CA ILE A 43 -17.24 23.02 0.18
C ILE A 43 -18.24 21.92 -0.17
N ASP A 44 -19.19 22.19 -1.07
CA ASP A 44 -20.21 21.22 -1.50
C ASP A 44 -19.57 19.94 -2.10
N VAL A 45 -18.60 20.11 -3.00
CA VAL A 45 -17.91 18.97 -3.61
C VAL A 45 -17.11 18.19 -2.57
N MET A 46 -16.36 18.86 -1.68
CA MET A 46 -15.56 18.18 -0.66
C MET A 46 -16.43 17.47 0.39
N GLN A 47 -17.55 18.05 0.82
CA GLN A 47 -18.52 17.37 1.69
C GLN A 47 -19.05 16.09 1.03
N LYS A 48 -19.45 16.15 -0.25
CA LYS A 48 -19.93 14.98 -1.00
C LYS A 48 -18.85 13.91 -1.17
N ILE A 49 -17.63 14.32 -1.51
CA ILE A 49 -16.48 13.43 -1.63
C ILE A 49 -16.22 12.70 -0.31
N ASN A 50 -16.23 13.42 0.82
CA ASN A 50 -15.99 12.84 2.15
C ASN A 50 -16.99 11.75 2.52
N VAL A 51 -18.22 11.82 1.99
CA VAL A 51 -19.22 10.75 2.15
C VAL A 51 -18.98 9.61 1.17
N VAL A 52 -18.82 9.90 -0.12
CA VAL A 52 -18.73 8.88 -1.18
C VAL A 52 -17.44 8.05 -1.11
N ILE A 53 -16.34 8.65 -0.63
CA ILE A 53 -15.05 7.97 -0.55
C ILE A 53 -15.06 6.82 0.47
N ILE A 54 -15.94 6.84 1.47
CA ILE A 54 -16.06 5.78 2.47
C ILE A 54 -16.90 4.63 1.89
N ASN A 55 -16.29 3.88 0.98
CA ASN A 55 -16.90 2.73 0.33
C ASN A 55 -16.00 1.48 0.46
N PRO A 56 -16.52 0.27 0.22
CA PRO A 56 -15.75 -0.96 0.41
C PRO A 56 -14.43 -1.03 -0.36
N VAL A 57 -14.38 -0.49 -1.59
CA VAL A 57 -13.15 -0.53 -2.41
C VAL A 57 -12.07 0.33 -1.79
N PHE A 58 -12.40 1.56 -1.37
CA PHE A 58 -11.48 2.41 -0.63
C PHE A 58 -11.07 1.78 0.69
N MET A 59 -12.02 1.26 1.48
CA MET A 59 -11.73 0.69 2.80
C MET A 59 -10.81 -0.52 2.72
N ILE A 60 -11.02 -1.41 1.75
CA ILE A 60 -10.14 -2.56 1.50
C ILE A 60 -8.73 -2.10 1.12
N GLY A 61 -8.60 -1.10 0.25
CA GLY A 61 -7.29 -0.54 -0.11
C GLY A 61 -6.61 0.15 1.07
N PHE A 62 -7.33 1.04 1.75
CA PHE A 62 -6.80 1.91 2.81
C PHE A 62 -6.43 1.13 4.07
N VAL A 63 -7.35 0.33 4.62
CA VAL A 63 -7.03 -0.57 5.74
C VAL A 63 -6.06 -1.67 5.30
N GLY A 64 -6.15 -2.11 4.05
CA GLY A 64 -5.24 -3.08 3.45
C GLY A 64 -3.78 -2.64 3.45
N THR A 65 -3.48 -1.33 3.36
CA THR A 65 -2.09 -0.83 3.46
C THR A 65 -1.40 -1.32 4.74
N VAL A 66 -2.11 -1.35 5.86
CA VAL A 66 -1.62 -1.84 7.15
C VAL A 66 -1.87 -3.35 7.28
N GLY A 67 -3.10 -3.82 7.03
CA GLY A 67 -3.50 -5.21 7.25
C GLY A 67 -2.71 -6.21 6.40
N PHE A 68 -2.54 -5.95 5.10
CA PHE A 68 -1.74 -6.83 4.23
C PHE A 68 -0.26 -6.73 4.54
N SER A 69 0.24 -5.57 4.98
CA SER A 69 1.64 -5.41 5.41
C SER A 69 1.93 -6.22 6.69
N ILE A 70 1.00 -6.26 7.64
CA ILE A 70 1.08 -7.12 8.82
C ILE A 70 1.08 -8.59 8.42
N LEU A 71 0.16 -9.00 7.54
CA LEU A 71 0.10 -10.37 7.04
C LEU A 71 1.40 -10.77 6.33
N ALA A 72 1.93 -9.89 5.48
CA ALA A 72 3.20 -10.10 4.79
C ALA A 72 4.36 -10.25 5.79
N ALA A 73 4.42 -9.40 6.82
CA ALA A 73 5.44 -9.48 7.87
C ALA A 73 5.34 -10.81 8.64
N ALA A 74 4.14 -11.21 9.06
CA ALA A 74 3.88 -12.45 9.78
C ALA A 74 4.32 -13.68 8.97
N LEU A 75 4.01 -13.70 7.66
CA LEU A 75 4.41 -14.80 6.78
C LEU A 75 5.92 -14.83 6.50
N HIS A 76 6.65 -13.73 6.67
CA HIS A 76 8.10 -13.63 6.52
C HIS A 76 8.87 -13.73 7.84
N LEU A 77 8.24 -14.18 8.93
CA LEU A 77 8.96 -14.53 10.16
C LEU A 77 9.90 -15.71 9.91
N GLY A 78 11.19 -15.53 10.21
CA GLY A 78 12.22 -16.55 10.05
C GLY A 78 13.59 -15.96 9.72
N LYS A 79 14.67 -16.66 10.11
CA LYS A 79 16.05 -16.18 9.93
C LYS A 79 16.42 -15.98 8.46
N ASP A 80 15.96 -16.87 7.59
CA ASP A 80 16.27 -16.83 6.14
C ASP A 80 15.59 -15.67 5.41
N GLN A 81 14.57 -15.07 6.02
CA GLN A 81 13.77 -13.98 5.44
C GLN A 81 14.06 -12.62 6.10
N ARG A 82 15.06 -12.55 6.99
CA ARG A 82 15.29 -11.39 7.86
C ARG A 82 15.42 -10.08 7.10
N THR A 83 16.14 -10.08 5.97
CA THR A 83 16.29 -8.88 5.14
C THR A 83 14.95 -8.41 4.58
N THR A 84 14.21 -9.29 3.89
CA THR A 84 12.87 -8.99 3.36
C THR A 84 11.92 -8.51 4.47
N LEU A 85 11.97 -9.16 5.64
CA LEU A 85 11.16 -8.79 6.80
C LEU A 85 11.45 -7.36 7.29
N ILE A 86 12.73 -6.92 7.30
CA ILE A 86 13.09 -5.55 7.67
C ILE A 86 12.45 -4.54 6.71
N TRP A 87 12.51 -4.78 5.40
CA TRP A 87 11.89 -3.91 4.40
C TRP A 87 10.37 -3.84 4.59
N ILE A 88 9.70 -4.98 4.80
CA ILE A 88 8.26 -5.01 5.09
C ILE A 88 7.95 -4.22 6.36
N GLY A 89 8.75 -4.39 7.42
CA GLY A 89 8.58 -3.69 8.68
C GLY A 89 8.70 -2.16 8.54
N VAL A 90 9.68 -1.68 7.78
CA VAL A 90 9.83 -0.24 7.49
C VAL A 90 8.61 0.27 6.73
N GLY A 91 8.17 -0.43 5.67
CA GLY A 91 6.97 -0.04 4.91
C GLY A 91 5.71 -0.01 5.77
N LEU A 92 5.54 -1.02 6.65
CA LEU A 92 4.44 -1.10 7.61
C LEU A 92 4.42 0.10 8.56
N VAL A 93 5.57 0.45 9.15
CA VAL A 93 5.66 1.60 10.07
C VAL A 93 5.29 2.90 9.36
N ILE A 94 5.77 3.12 8.14
CA ILE A 94 5.42 4.32 7.36
C ILE A 94 3.91 4.34 7.05
N ASN A 95 3.32 3.20 6.67
CA ASN A 95 1.87 3.10 6.45
C ASN A 95 1.07 3.38 7.73
N ILE A 96 1.52 2.93 8.90
CA ILE A 96 0.88 3.23 10.19
C ILE A 96 0.93 4.74 10.47
N ILE A 97 2.07 5.39 10.23
CA ILE A 97 2.20 6.85 10.41
C ILE A 97 1.24 7.59 9.46
N ALA A 98 1.18 7.19 8.19
CA ALA A 98 0.26 7.79 7.20
C ALA A 98 -1.22 7.59 7.58
N PHE A 99 -1.56 6.41 8.11
CA PHE A 99 -2.88 6.12 8.64
C PHE A 99 -3.22 7.03 9.82
N ALA A 100 -2.29 7.22 10.76
CA ALA A 100 -2.46 8.12 11.90
C ALA A 100 -2.63 9.58 11.49
N VAL A 101 -1.91 10.06 10.47
CA VAL A 101 -2.13 11.39 9.86
C VAL A 101 -3.56 11.50 9.32
N THR A 102 -4.04 10.46 8.65
CA THR A 102 -5.41 10.45 8.12
C THR A 102 -6.44 10.56 9.23
N SER A 103 -6.38 9.66 10.23
CA SER A 103 -7.38 9.61 11.30
C SER A 103 -7.28 10.78 12.28
N GLY A 104 -6.08 11.31 12.51
CA GLY A 104 -5.84 12.37 13.51
C GLY A 104 -5.90 13.79 12.96
N LEU A 105 -5.78 13.98 11.64
CA LEU A 105 -5.69 15.32 11.05
C LEU A 105 -6.69 15.50 9.91
N ASN A 106 -6.69 14.64 8.89
CA ASN A 106 -7.61 14.79 7.76
C ASN A 106 -9.07 14.48 8.11
N VAL A 107 -9.34 13.42 8.88
CA VAL A 107 -10.71 13.07 9.30
C VAL A 107 -11.33 14.17 10.17
N PRO A 108 -10.65 14.71 11.20
CA PRO A 108 -11.20 15.84 11.96
C PRO A 108 -11.48 17.09 11.12
N LEU A 109 -10.67 17.37 10.10
CA LEU A 109 -10.94 18.47 9.16
C LEU A 109 -12.19 18.18 8.30
N ASN A 110 -12.37 16.93 7.87
CA ASN A 110 -13.56 16.50 7.13
C ASN A 110 -14.83 16.62 7.99
N ASP A 111 -14.74 16.24 9.27
CA ASP A 111 -15.86 16.32 10.22
C ASP A 111 -16.23 17.78 10.52
N GLN A 112 -15.24 18.67 10.65
CA GLN A 112 -15.46 20.11 10.78
C GLN A 112 -16.14 20.69 9.54
N LEU A 113 -15.69 20.32 8.34
CA LEU A 113 -16.32 20.76 7.09
C LEU A 113 -17.77 20.27 6.98
N ALA A 114 -18.05 19.03 7.40
CA ALA A 114 -19.41 18.49 7.45
C ALA A 114 -20.28 19.22 8.48
N ALA A 115 -19.73 19.55 9.64
CA ALA A 115 -20.42 20.27 10.72
C ALA A 115 -20.78 21.72 10.36
N ALA A 116 -20.13 22.31 9.35
CA ALA A 116 -20.50 23.62 8.82
C ALA A 116 -21.90 23.65 8.18
N GLY A 117 -22.47 22.48 7.84
CA GLY A 117 -23.85 22.34 7.36
C GLY A 117 -24.00 22.52 5.85
N ASP A 118 -25.24 22.75 5.41
CA ASP A 118 -25.58 22.93 3.99
C ASP A 118 -24.91 24.21 3.45
N PRO A 119 -24.06 24.12 2.42
CA PRO A 119 -23.40 25.28 1.80
C PRO A 119 -24.36 26.37 1.31
N SER A 120 -25.65 26.06 1.11
CA SER A 120 -26.67 27.04 0.77
C SER A 120 -27.11 27.94 1.92
N GLN A 121 -26.85 27.51 3.17
CA GLN A 121 -27.28 28.17 4.41
C GLN A 121 -26.11 28.77 5.19
N ILE A 122 -24.86 28.56 4.76
CA ILE A 122 -23.68 29.09 5.41
C ILE A 122 -23.56 30.60 5.15
N GLY A 123 -23.49 31.39 6.22
CA GLY A 123 -23.36 32.85 6.14
C GLY A 123 -21.98 33.34 5.69
N ASP A 124 -20.92 32.63 6.07
CA ASP A 124 -19.53 32.97 5.71
C ASP A 124 -18.79 31.73 5.16
N LEU A 125 -18.95 31.49 3.86
CA LEU A 125 -18.30 30.38 3.16
C LEU A 125 -16.78 30.56 3.07
N ALA A 126 -16.30 31.80 3.01
CA ALA A 126 -14.89 32.10 2.88
C ALA A 126 -14.12 31.71 4.15
N ALA A 127 -14.70 31.98 5.32
CA ALA A 127 -14.12 31.54 6.60
C ALA A 127 -14.05 30.01 6.70
N VAL A 128 -15.14 29.31 6.38
CA VAL A 128 -15.19 27.83 6.39
C VAL A 128 -14.14 27.24 5.45
N ARG A 129 -13.99 27.81 4.25
CA ARG A 129 -12.95 27.40 3.30
C ARG A 129 -11.54 27.65 3.83
N ALA A 130 -11.28 28.83 4.40
CA ALA A 130 -9.97 29.20 4.91
C ALA A 130 -9.50 28.26 6.03
N ASP A 131 -10.42 27.87 6.91
CA ASP A 131 -10.14 26.94 8.02
C ASP A 131 -9.90 25.50 7.55
N PHE A 132 -10.44 25.12 6.39
CA PHE A 132 -10.36 23.77 5.86
C PHE A 132 -9.23 23.56 4.84
N GLU A 133 -9.26 24.28 3.72
CA GLU A 133 -8.59 23.87 2.47
C GLU A 133 -7.07 23.79 2.61
N SER A 134 -6.44 24.85 3.12
CA SER A 134 -4.97 24.91 3.21
C SER A 134 -4.41 23.85 4.17
N ALA A 135 -5.08 23.63 5.30
CA ALA A 135 -4.71 22.62 6.28
C ALA A 135 -4.93 21.21 5.71
N TRP A 136 -6.07 20.98 5.06
CA TRP A 136 -6.40 19.69 4.47
C TRP A 136 -5.42 19.30 3.35
N VAL A 137 -5.12 20.23 2.44
CA VAL A 137 -4.18 20.03 1.33
C VAL A 137 -2.78 19.69 1.87
N ARG A 138 -2.29 20.45 2.86
CA ARG A 138 -0.98 20.20 3.49
C ARG A 138 -0.89 18.78 4.04
N TRP A 139 -1.88 18.35 4.81
CA TRP A 139 -1.89 16.99 5.36
C TRP A 139 -2.11 15.92 4.30
N ASN A 140 -2.87 16.20 3.24
CA ASN A 140 -3.00 15.30 2.10
C ASN A 140 -1.66 15.09 1.37
N ILE A 141 -0.86 16.14 1.18
CA ILE A 141 0.49 16.04 0.62
C ILE A 141 1.37 15.15 1.51
N VAL A 142 1.33 15.32 2.83
CA VAL A 142 2.06 14.46 3.78
C VAL A 142 1.64 12.99 3.60
N ARG A 143 0.33 12.70 3.50
CA ARG A 143 -0.16 11.33 3.23
C ARG A 143 0.34 10.79 1.90
N ALA A 144 0.31 11.60 0.84
CA ALA A 144 0.79 11.20 -0.48
C ALA A 144 2.28 10.83 -0.43
N VAL A 145 3.11 11.66 0.21
CA VAL A 145 4.55 11.39 0.39
C VAL A 145 4.78 10.12 1.19
N LEU A 146 4.14 9.98 2.36
CA LEU A 146 4.32 8.81 3.22
C LEU A 146 3.91 7.51 2.51
N HIS A 147 2.74 7.46 1.88
CA HIS A 147 2.32 6.25 1.15
C HIS A 147 3.18 5.99 -0.08
N THR A 148 3.68 7.02 -0.76
CA THR A 148 4.63 6.83 -1.87
C THR A 148 5.94 6.23 -1.38
N LEU A 149 6.48 6.73 -0.26
CA LEU A 149 7.68 6.16 0.35
C LEU A 149 7.45 4.72 0.82
N ALA A 150 6.32 4.44 1.47
CA ALA A 150 5.94 3.08 1.87
C ALA A 150 5.84 2.16 0.65
N PHE A 151 5.23 2.62 -0.43
CA PHE A 151 5.13 1.88 -1.69
C PHE A 151 6.52 1.56 -2.27
N LEU A 152 7.43 2.55 -2.34
CA LEU A 152 8.80 2.34 -2.80
C LEU A 152 9.55 1.32 -1.93
N VAL A 153 9.39 1.39 -0.61
CA VAL A 153 9.98 0.42 0.33
C VAL A 153 9.42 -0.99 0.10
N LEU A 154 8.11 -1.13 -0.12
CA LEU A 154 7.49 -2.44 -0.40
C LEU A 154 7.88 -3.00 -1.78
N CYS A 155 8.07 -2.14 -2.79
CA CYS A 155 8.71 -2.56 -4.05
C CYS A 155 10.14 -3.08 -3.81
N GLY A 156 10.91 -2.42 -2.93
CA GLY A 156 12.22 -2.91 -2.48
C GLY A 156 12.12 -4.28 -1.79
N ALA A 157 11.10 -4.50 -0.95
CA ALA A 157 10.84 -5.79 -0.32
C ALA A 157 10.58 -6.90 -1.36
N LEU A 158 9.77 -6.62 -2.40
CA LEU A 158 9.53 -7.56 -3.50
C LEU A 158 10.82 -7.91 -4.23
N PHE A 159 11.63 -6.91 -4.55
CA PHE A 159 12.92 -7.10 -5.22
C PHE A 159 13.87 -7.97 -4.39
N VAL A 160 14.04 -7.65 -3.09
CA VAL A 160 14.89 -8.41 -2.18
C VAL A 160 14.39 -9.83 -2.00
N SER A 161 13.08 -10.04 -1.87
CA SER A 161 12.47 -11.38 -1.78
C SER A 161 12.77 -12.21 -3.03
N GLY A 162 12.66 -11.63 -4.22
CA GLY A 162 13.02 -12.28 -5.47
C GLY A 162 14.50 -12.67 -5.55
N VAL A 163 15.41 -11.77 -5.17
CA VAL A 163 16.85 -12.05 -5.13
C VAL A 163 17.18 -13.17 -4.15
N GLN A 164 16.56 -13.18 -2.97
CA GLN A 164 16.75 -14.25 -1.97
C GLN A 164 16.28 -15.61 -2.48
N GLN A 165 15.12 -15.66 -3.15
CA GLN A 165 14.60 -16.89 -3.75
C GLN A 165 15.53 -17.40 -4.85
N GLY A 166 16.00 -16.54 -5.75
CA GLY A 166 16.94 -16.93 -6.82
C GLY A 166 18.24 -17.53 -6.28
N LYS A 167 18.82 -16.93 -5.22
CA LYS A 167 20.02 -17.47 -4.56
C LYS A 167 19.77 -18.83 -3.91
N ALA A 168 18.62 -19.00 -3.24
CA ALA A 168 18.25 -20.27 -2.61
C ALA A 168 18.05 -21.38 -3.66
N SER A 169 17.42 -21.07 -4.80
CA SER A 169 17.26 -22.01 -5.90
C SER A 169 18.59 -22.40 -6.55
N ALA A 170 19.53 -21.46 -6.71
CA ALA A 170 20.86 -21.74 -7.26
C ALA A 170 21.76 -22.56 -6.32
N ALA A 171 21.57 -22.43 -5.00
CA ALA A 171 22.29 -23.20 -3.98
C ALA A 171 21.69 -24.59 -3.71
N ALA A 172 20.50 -24.89 -4.25
CA ALA A 172 19.87 -26.19 -4.06
C ALA A 172 20.70 -27.28 -4.76
N PRO A 173 20.90 -28.45 -4.13
CA PRO A 173 21.59 -29.57 -4.78
C PRO A 173 20.91 -29.91 -6.11
N ALA A 174 21.70 -30.20 -7.13
CA ALA A 174 21.16 -30.72 -8.39
C ALA A 174 20.27 -31.92 -8.07
N PRO A 175 19.09 -32.05 -8.73
CA PRO A 175 18.23 -33.20 -8.51
C PRO A 175 19.07 -34.46 -8.69
N GLN A 176 19.12 -35.30 -7.67
CA GLN A 176 19.74 -36.62 -7.79
C GLN A 176 18.98 -37.32 -8.91
N VAL A 177 19.62 -37.42 -10.08
CA VAL A 177 19.19 -38.34 -11.11
C VAL A 177 19.39 -39.70 -10.47
N THR A 178 18.32 -40.29 -9.94
CA THR A 178 18.34 -41.67 -9.51
C THR A 178 18.79 -42.47 -10.73
N GLN A 179 20.05 -42.93 -10.74
CA GLN A 179 20.55 -43.90 -11.72
C GLN A 179 19.85 -45.22 -11.41
N GLY A 180 18.55 -45.28 -11.69
CA GLY A 180 17.67 -46.41 -11.45
C GLY A 180 17.05 -46.80 -12.77
N GLN A 181 17.63 -47.82 -13.39
CA GLN A 181 17.05 -48.64 -14.46
C GLN A 181 16.77 -47.93 -15.79
N TYR A 182 17.76 -47.94 -16.68
CA TYR A 182 17.45 -48.16 -18.10
C TYR A 182 16.93 -49.60 -18.24
N PRO A 183 15.66 -49.82 -18.65
CA PRO A 183 15.19 -51.16 -18.99
C PRO A 183 15.85 -51.55 -20.31
N GLY A 184 16.93 -52.34 -20.25
CA GLY A 184 17.51 -52.96 -21.45
C GLY A 184 19.03 -52.96 -21.59
N GLN A 185 19.81 -52.99 -20.50
CA GLN A 185 21.24 -53.33 -20.63
C GLN A 185 21.40 -54.87 -20.64
N PRO A 186 21.60 -55.53 -21.80
CA PRO A 186 21.90 -56.96 -21.82
C PRO A 186 23.22 -57.21 -21.08
N GLY A 187 23.20 -58.18 -20.18
CA GLY A 187 24.36 -58.56 -19.37
C GLY A 187 25.57 -58.87 -20.25
N ALA A 188 26.72 -58.30 -19.89
CA ALA A 188 27.99 -58.60 -20.55
C ALA A 188 28.33 -60.09 -20.40
N PRO A 189 28.79 -60.78 -21.46
CA PRO A 189 29.17 -62.18 -21.38
C PRO A 189 30.41 -62.34 -20.51
N THR A 190 30.31 -63.17 -19.48
CA THR A 190 31.45 -63.63 -18.69
C THR A 190 32.24 -64.65 -19.51
N TYR A 191 33.40 -64.24 -20.02
CA TYR A 191 34.40 -65.18 -20.52
C TYR A 191 35.14 -65.79 -19.32
N ARG A 192 35.09 -67.12 -19.20
CA ARG A 192 36.00 -67.94 -18.38
C ARG A 192 36.74 -68.90 -19.30
#